data_AF-A0A139R772-F1
#
_entry.id   AF-A0A139R772-F1
#
_cell.length_a   1.000
_cell.length_b   1.000
_cell.length_c   1.000
_cell.angle_alpha   90.00
_cell.angle_beta   90.00
_cell.angle_gamma   90.00
#
_symmetry.space_group_name_H-M   'P 1'
#
loop_
_entity.id
_entity.type
_entity.pdbx_description
1 polymer ?
#
loop_
_entity_poly.entity_id
_entity_poly.type
_entity_poly.pdbx_seq_one_letter_code
_entity_poly.pdbx_strand_id
1 'polypeptide(L)'
;MATRGFTAPSTWLVKRELMLLANKMLKADVDTADDTFNLQLDLFNHTQFSFLSEATVAYRVNQGSDSRPKSKEALDKRFDKLLETQLAYLERYPNTNYKEILRILLERHNNFEKELSQWDYFHSRVSSQKVTIYYATLEEGFSQDKTLEFQLQYQDTIHFELPKEATSLRIDLSELPSFYQRVSLSTMGYQTELLPSFSNGDIIGNYVMFRDSDPQLIYDISILNQKSFTLEYVMFNVDDINREDYIAKVLSQDLSHLQKEVRELGAYRVKFKQVNDERHYYKRELEKMVVAYNSVTHSRRWTIPTAIINFFRRK
;
A
#
# COMPACT_ATOMS: atom_id res chain seq x y z
N MET A 1 -10.54 -23.90 -5.81
CA MET A 1 -10.64 -25.37 -5.74
C MET A 1 -9.54 -25.87 -4.84
N ALA A 2 -9.82 -26.72 -3.85
CA ALA A 2 -8.80 -27.28 -2.98
C ALA A 2 -7.91 -28.24 -3.78
N THR A 3 -6.63 -27.88 -3.95
CA THR A 3 -5.63 -28.63 -4.73
C THR A 3 -4.90 -29.70 -3.90
N ARG A 4 -5.16 -29.79 -2.59
CA ARG A 4 -4.68 -30.90 -1.76
C ARG A 4 -5.74 -32.00 -1.76
N GLY A 5 -5.44 -33.13 -2.39
CA GLY A 5 -6.21 -34.35 -2.19
C GLY A 5 -6.10 -34.78 -0.73
N PHE A 6 -7.23 -34.97 -0.06
CA PHE A 6 -7.28 -35.52 1.29
C PHE A 6 -7.66 -37.00 1.19
N THR A 7 -6.97 -37.86 1.94
CA THR A 7 -7.31 -39.28 2.08
C THR A 7 -8.51 -39.42 3.01
N ALA A 8 -9.71 -39.16 2.50
CA ALA A 8 -10.95 -39.28 3.28
C ALA A 8 -11.39 -40.74 3.37
N PRO A 9 -11.66 -41.30 4.56
CA PRO A 9 -12.14 -42.68 4.71
C PRO A 9 -13.44 -42.97 3.92
N SER A 10 -14.25 -41.95 3.65
CA SER A 10 -15.47 -42.04 2.85
C SER A 10 -15.24 -42.41 1.37
N THR A 11 -14.00 -42.38 0.89
CA THR A 11 -13.64 -42.79 -0.48
C THR A 11 -13.06 -44.20 -0.55
N TRP A 12 -12.97 -44.92 0.58
CA TRP A 12 -12.34 -46.24 0.61
C TRP A 12 -13.36 -47.37 0.57
N LEU A 13 -13.03 -48.39 -0.21
CA LEU A 13 -13.69 -49.68 -0.15
C LEU A 13 -12.77 -50.67 0.56
N VAL A 14 -13.19 -51.13 1.74
CA VAL A 14 -12.36 -51.98 2.62
C VAL A 14 -13.08 -53.31 2.85
N LYS A 15 -12.33 -54.43 2.85
CA LYS A 15 -12.87 -55.73 3.22
C LYS A 15 -13.40 -55.69 4.66
N ARG A 16 -14.57 -56.28 4.89
CA ARG A 16 -15.23 -56.31 6.21
C ARG A 16 -14.30 -56.74 7.34
N GLU A 17 -13.57 -57.84 7.14
CA GLU A 17 -12.69 -58.43 8.16
C GLU A 17 -11.56 -57.47 8.56
N LEU A 18 -10.99 -56.77 7.58
CA LEU A 18 -9.95 -55.77 7.80
C LEU A 18 -10.49 -54.55 8.57
N MET A 19 -11.71 -54.11 8.26
CA MET A 19 -12.36 -53.02 9.01
C MET A 19 -12.67 -53.41 10.46
N LEU A 20 -13.10 -54.67 10.70
CA LEU A 20 -13.32 -55.18 12.06
C LEU A 20 -12.01 -55.25 12.87
N LEU A 21 -10.90 -55.60 12.21
CA LEU A 21 -9.57 -55.59 12.82
C LEU A 21 -9.15 -54.16 13.21
N ALA A 22 -9.24 -53.21 12.28
CA ALA A 22 -8.92 -51.80 12.54
C ALA A 22 -9.79 -51.22 13.67
N ASN A 23 -11.09 -51.48 13.68
CA ASN A 23 -11.97 -51.05 14.77
C ASN A 23 -11.56 -51.62 16.13
N LYS A 24 -11.10 -52.88 16.19
CA LYS A 24 -10.59 -53.47 17.43
C LYS A 24 -9.29 -52.78 17.89
N MET A 25 -8.45 -52.39 16.95
CA MET A 25 -7.20 -51.68 17.20
C MET A 25 -7.42 -50.25 17.71
N LEU A 26 -8.43 -49.56 17.18
CA LEU A 26 -8.80 -48.18 17.59
C LEU A 26 -9.44 -48.11 18.98
N LYS A 27 -9.98 -49.22 19.52
CA LYS A 27 -10.52 -49.26 20.90
C LYS A 27 -9.50 -48.91 21.98
N ALA A 28 -8.21 -48.96 21.66
CA ALA A 28 -7.14 -48.56 22.58
C ALA A 28 -6.94 -47.03 22.62
N ASP A 29 -7.49 -46.27 21.67
CA ASP A 29 -7.32 -44.81 21.53
C ASP A 29 -8.67 -44.14 21.22
N VAL A 30 -9.62 -44.25 22.17
CA VAL A 30 -11.00 -43.75 22.02
C VAL A 30 -11.10 -42.22 22.08
N ASP A 31 -10.11 -41.57 22.71
CA ASP A 31 -10.05 -40.11 22.91
C ASP A 31 -9.09 -39.43 21.92
N THR A 32 -8.88 -40.02 20.74
CA THR A 32 -7.97 -39.47 19.73
C THR A 32 -8.44 -38.09 19.24
N ALA A 33 -7.48 -37.20 18.99
CA ALA A 33 -7.73 -35.88 18.42
C ALA A 33 -8.02 -35.91 16.90
N ASP A 34 -7.72 -37.02 16.23
CA ASP A 34 -8.00 -37.29 14.81
C ASP A 34 -8.05 -38.81 14.58
N ASP A 35 -9.26 -39.35 14.44
CA ASP A 35 -9.51 -40.78 14.20
C ASP A 35 -9.11 -41.23 12.80
N THR A 36 -8.97 -40.29 11.86
CA THR A 36 -8.65 -40.58 10.48
C THR A 36 -7.18 -40.96 10.33
N PHE A 37 -6.26 -40.32 11.06
CA PHE A 37 -4.83 -40.67 11.04
C PHE A 37 -4.56 -42.11 11.51
N ASN A 38 -5.12 -42.46 12.67
CA ASN A 38 -4.95 -43.78 13.28
C ASN A 38 -5.52 -44.89 12.40
N LEU A 39 -6.73 -44.66 11.88
CA LEU A 39 -7.39 -45.59 10.97
C LEU A 39 -6.59 -45.82 9.69
N GLN A 40 -6.00 -44.75 9.11
CA GLN A 40 -5.15 -44.87 7.92
C GLN A 40 -3.94 -45.77 8.18
N LEU A 41 -3.18 -45.51 9.23
CA LEU A 41 -1.98 -46.27 9.52
C LEU A 41 -2.28 -47.73 9.86
N ASP A 42 -3.34 -47.98 10.64
CA ASP A 42 -3.74 -49.34 10.99
C ASP A 42 -4.15 -50.13 9.75
N LEU A 43 -4.93 -49.52 8.84
CA LEU A 43 -5.34 -50.17 7.59
C LEU A 43 -4.17 -50.37 6.65
N PHE A 44 -3.34 -49.35 6.40
CA PHE A 44 -2.27 -49.39 5.41
C PHE A 44 -1.15 -50.37 5.80
N ASN A 45 -0.91 -50.59 7.09
CA ASN A 45 0.04 -51.62 7.53
C ASN A 45 -0.50 -53.05 7.39
N HIS A 46 -1.82 -53.23 7.26
CA HIS A 46 -2.47 -54.55 7.19
C HIS A 46 -3.07 -54.88 5.83
N THR A 47 -2.83 -54.04 4.81
CA THR A 47 -3.36 -54.25 3.47
C THR A 47 -2.39 -53.78 2.39
N GLN A 48 -2.58 -54.31 1.19
CA GLN A 48 -2.16 -53.63 -0.02
C GLN A 48 -3.33 -52.83 -0.57
N PHE A 49 -3.06 -51.67 -1.15
CA PHE A 49 -4.09 -50.80 -1.72
C PHE A 49 -3.96 -50.72 -3.24
N SER A 50 -5.10 -50.54 -3.88
CA SER A 50 -5.20 -50.18 -5.30
C SER A 50 -5.97 -48.86 -5.36
N PHE A 51 -5.54 -47.97 -6.26
CA PHE A 51 -6.10 -46.63 -6.37
C PHE A 51 -6.75 -46.42 -7.73
N LEU A 52 -7.93 -45.81 -7.74
CA LEU A 52 -8.60 -45.33 -8.94
C LEU A 52 -8.30 -43.84 -9.08
N SER A 53 -7.67 -43.45 -10.19
CA SER A 53 -7.28 -42.06 -10.45
C SER A 53 -8.45 -41.13 -10.76
N GLU A 54 -9.61 -41.69 -11.08
CA GLU A 54 -10.81 -40.92 -11.38
C GLU A 54 -11.50 -40.44 -10.10
N ALA A 55 -11.97 -39.20 -10.10
CA ALA A 55 -12.74 -38.65 -8.99
C ALA A 55 -14.14 -39.27 -8.97
N THR A 56 -14.35 -40.24 -8.08
CA THR A 56 -15.62 -40.98 -7.95
C THR A 56 -16.53 -40.46 -6.83
N VAL A 57 -16.02 -39.55 -5.99
CA VAL A 57 -16.75 -39.00 -4.83
C VAL A 57 -16.57 -37.48 -4.77
N ALA A 58 -17.67 -36.76 -4.56
CA ALA A 58 -17.65 -35.31 -4.34
C ALA A 58 -17.73 -35.00 -2.84
N TYR A 59 -16.70 -34.33 -2.30
CA TYR A 59 -16.67 -33.91 -0.90
C TYR A 59 -17.23 -32.48 -0.74
N ARG A 60 -18.26 -32.29 0.09
CA ARG A 60 -18.79 -30.95 0.42
C ARG A 60 -18.07 -30.42 1.66
N VAL A 61 -17.20 -29.43 1.46
CA VAL A 61 -16.56 -28.69 2.55
C VAL A 61 -17.54 -27.64 3.07
N ASN A 62 -18.37 -27.97 4.07
CA ASN A 62 -19.25 -27.00 4.72
C ASN A 62 -19.02 -26.96 6.24
N GLN A 63 -19.33 -25.80 6.82
CA GLN A 63 -19.00 -25.40 8.20
C GLN A 63 -19.49 -26.39 9.26
N GLY A 64 -18.68 -26.55 10.32
CA GLY A 64 -18.93 -27.49 11.42
C GLY A 64 -17.75 -28.41 11.76
N SER A 65 -16.57 -28.21 11.15
CA SER A 65 -15.38 -29.02 11.40
C SER A 65 -14.78 -28.79 12.80
N ASP A 66 -14.58 -29.86 13.55
CA ASP A 66 -13.83 -29.89 14.83
C ASP A 66 -12.34 -29.52 14.66
N SER A 67 -11.87 -29.38 13.41
CA SER A 67 -10.52 -28.92 13.07
C SER A 67 -10.30 -27.41 13.28
N ARG A 68 -11.23 -26.69 13.90
CA ARG A 68 -11.14 -25.24 14.17
C ARG A 68 -11.40 -24.94 15.66
N PRO A 69 -10.39 -25.10 16.52
CA PRO A 69 -10.52 -24.83 17.95
C PRO A 69 -10.93 -23.39 18.23
N LYS A 70 -11.79 -23.18 19.24
CA LYS A 70 -12.36 -21.87 19.59
C LYS A 70 -11.55 -21.11 20.64
N SER A 71 -10.52 -21.72 21.23
CA SER A 71 -9.57 -21.08 22.16
C SER A 71 -8.15 -21.59 21.93
N LYS A 72 -7.17 -20.84 22.43
CA LYS A 72 -5.75 -21.21 22.37
C LYS A 72 -5.47 -22.49 23.16
N GLU A 73 -6.04 -22.63 24.35
CA GLU A 73 -5.85 -23.81 25.19
C GLU A 73 -6.39 -25.08 24.51
N ALA A 74 -7.53 -24.98 23.81
CA ALA A 74 -8.08 -26.09 23.04
C ALA A 74 -7.25 -26.42 21.79
N LEU A 75 -6.61 -25.41 21.18
CA LEU A 75 -5.69 -25.57 20.06
C LEU A 75 -4.42 -26.31 20.49
N ASP A 76 -3.78 -25.85 21.56
CA ASP A 76 -2.55 -26.41 22.11
C ASP A 76 -2.79 -27.87 22.51
N LYS A 77 -3.84 -28.14 23.31
CA LYS A 77 -4.22 -29.49 23.72
C LYS A 77 -4.46 -30.43 22.53
N ARG A 78 -5.07 -29.94 21.45
CA ARG A 78 -5.29 -30.73 20.24
C ARG A 78 -3.96 -31.11 19.58
N PHE A 79 -3.04 -30.16 19.40
CA PHE A 79 -1.74 -30.43 18.79
C PHE A 79 -0.86 -31.35 19.63
N ASP A 80 -0.84 -31.15 20.95
CA ASP A 80 -0.12 -32.04 21.87
C ASP A 80 -0.65 -33.47 21.78
N LYS A 81 -1.97 -33.64 21.71
CA LYS A 81 -2.57 -34.98 21.57
C LYS A 81 -2.25 -35.62 20.22
N LEU A 82 -2.27 -34.85 19.12
CA LEU A 82 -1.86 -35.34 17.81
C LEU A 82 -0.40 -35.81 17.81
N LEU A 83 0.49 -35.06 18.47
CA LEU A 83 1.89 -35.43 18.61
C LEU A 83 2.05 -36.73 19.41
N GLU A 84 1.37 -36.83 20.56
CA GLU A 84 1.36 -38.04 21.39
C GLU A 84 0.94 -39.27 20.59
N THR A 85 -0.18 -39.16 19.85
CA THR A 85 -0.69 -40.23 18.98
C THR A 85 0.32 -40.59 17.88
N GLN A 86 0.94 -39.60 17.21
CA GLN A 86 1.95 -39.86 16.19
C GLN A 86 3.17 -40.61 16.75
N LEU A 87 3.66 -40.22 17.93
CA LEU A 87 4.79 -40.89 18.59
C LEU A 87 4.44 -42.34 18.97
N ALA A 88 3.25 -42.57 19.54
CA ALA A 88 2.79 -43.91 19.88
C ALA A 88 2.72 -44.83 18.64
N TYR A 89 2.31 -44.29 17.49
CA TYR A 89 2.25 -45.06 16.23
C TYR A 89 3.63 -45.35 15.62
N LEU A 90 4.63 -44.50 15.85
CA LEU A 90 6.01 -44.79 15.48
C LEU A 90 6.58 -45.97 16.28
N GLU A 91 6.21 -46.08 17.57
CA GLU A 91 6.58 -47.24 18.40
C GLU A 91 5.82 -48.50 17.99
N ARG A 92 4.53 -48.37 17.68
CA ARG A 92 3.67 -49.48 17.26
C ARG A 92 4.14 -50.14 15.96
N TYR A 93 4.72 -49.36 15.04
CA TYR A 93 5.19 -49.82 13.74
C TYR A 93 6.69 -49.52 13.54
N PRO A 94 7.59 -50.28 14.21
CA PRO A 94 9.03 -49.95 14.24
C PRO A 94 9.75 -50.25 12.91
N ASN A 95 9.17 -51.07 12.05
CA ASN A 95 9.75 -51.44 10.74
C ASN A 95 9.50 -50.38 9.66
N THR A 96 9.45 -49.11 10.05
CA THR A 96 9.15 -47.99 9.16
C THR A 96 10.46 -47.35 8.64
N ASN A 97 10.45 -46.82 7.42
CA ASN A 97 11.62 -46.17 6.83
C ASN A 97 11.82 -44.76 7.42
N TYR A 98 12.46 -44.68 8.59
CA TYR A 98 12.75 -43.41 9.27
C TYR A 98 13.53 -42.41 8.42
N LYS A 99 14.43 -42.88 7.55
CA LYS A 99 15.21 -42.01 6.65
C LYS A 99 14.30 -41.26 5.67
N GLU A 100 13.34 -41.97 5.08
CA GLU A 100 12.39 -41.39 4.14
C GLU A 100 11.38 -40.46 4.84
N ILE A 101 10.89 -40.84 6.02
CA ILE A 101 10.04 -39.98 6.85
C ILE A 101 10.77 -38.67 7.16
N LEU A 102 12.02 -38.76 7.63
CA LEU A 102 12.81 -37.58 7.97
C LEU A 102 13.04 -36.68 6.76
N ARG A 103 13.31 -37.26 5.58
CA ARG A 103 13.44 -36.49 4.33
C ARG A 103 12.16 -35.69 4.04
N ILE A 104 10.99 -36.35 4.08
CA ILE A 104 9.70 -35.69 3.82
C ILE A 104 9.44 -34.57 4.86
N LEU A 105 9.73 -34.82 6.14
CA LEU A 105 9.56 -33.83 7.20
C LEU A 105 10.47 -32.61 7.00
N LEU A 106 11.76 -32.83 6.67
CA LEU A 106 12.72 -31.76 6.43
C LEU A 106 12.34 -30.92 5.20
N GLU A 107 11.90 -31.55 4.11
CA GLU A 107 11.41 -30.84 2.92
C GLU A 107 10.17 -29.98 3.25
N ARG A 108 9.21 -30.53 4.01
CA ARG A 108 8.02 -29.78 4.46
C ARG A 108 8.39 -28.65 5.40
N HIS A 109 9.27 -28.88 6.35
CA HIS A 109 9.74 -27.85 7.27
C HIS A 109 10.45 -26.73 6.52
N ASN A 110 11.37 -27.05 5.60
CA ASN A 110 12.03 -26.04 4.76
C ASN A 110 11.03 -25.23 3.91
N ASN A 111 10.01 -25.87 3.34
CA ASN A 111 8.97 -25.14 2.61
C ASN A 111 8.13 -24.25 3.53
N PHE A 112 7.82 -24.73 4.74
CA PHE A 112 7.13 -23.93 5.76
C PHE A 112 7.99 -22.74 6.21
N GLU A 113 9.30 -22.93 6.43
CA GLU A 113 10.23 -21.85 6.74
C GLU A 113 10.31 -20.85 5.59
N LYS A 114 10.33 -21.31 4.33
CA LYS A 114 10.23 -20.41 3.16
C LYS A 114 8.91 -19.64 3.14
N GLU A 115 7.78 -20.28 3.43
CA GLU A 115 6.46 -19.65 3.48
C GLU A 115 6.34 -18.66 4.65
N LEU A 116 6.90 -18.97 5.82
CA LEU A 116 7.01 -18.04 6.94
C LEU A 116 7.92 -16.87 6.60
N SER A 117 9.08 -17.15 6.03
CA SER A 117 10.06 -16.14 5.59
C SER A 117 9.52 -15.28 4.45
N GLN A 118 8.46 -15.69 3.73
CA GLN A 118 7.79 -14.80 2.78
C GLN A 118 7.15 -13.60 3.49
N TRP A 119 6.65 -13.76 4.72
CA TRP A 119 6.15 -12.64 5.54
C TRP A 119 7.28 -11.67 5.90
N ASP A 120 8.49 -12.18 6.11
CA ASP A 120 9.68 -11.34 6.28
C ASP A 120 10.16 -10.71 4.95
N TYR A 121 9.85 -11.35 3.82
CA TYR A 121 10.12 -10.85 2.46
C TYR A 121 9.05 -9.87 1.93
N PHE A 122 7.92 -9.68 2.64
CA PHE A 122 6.87 -8.71 2.30
C PHE A 122 7.30 -7.29 2.65
N HIS A 123 8.45 -6.87 2.14
CA HIS A 123 8.88 -5.48 2.10
C HIS A 123 8.91 -5.04 0.64
N SER A 124 7.76 -4.57 0.16
CA SER A 124 7.40 -4.15 -1.19
C SER A 124 7.73 -5.17 -2.30
N ARG A 125 6.78 -5.45 -3.19
CA ARG A 125 7.06 -6.21 -4.43
C ARG A 125 8.04 -5.48 -5.37
N VAL A 126 8.71 -4.42 -4.92
CA VAL A 126 9.67 -3.59 -5.67
C VAL A 126 10.67 -4.43 -6.44
N SER A 127 11.26 -5.45 -5.82
CA SER A 127 12.25 -6.32 -6.48
C SER A 127 11.69 -7.15 -7.64
N SER A 128 10.37 -7.25 -7.80
CA SER A 128 9.72 -7.89 -8.94
C SER A 128 9.05 -6.91 -9.91
N GLN A 129 9.09 -5.60 -9.61
CA GLN A 129 8.57 -4.54 -10.47
C GLN A 129 9.68 -3.92 -11.31
N LYS A 130 9.29 -3.20 -12.36
CA LYS A 130 10.20 -2.44 -13.20
C LYS A 130 9.70 -1.01 -13.34
N VAL A 131 10.64 -0.09 -13.55
CA VAL A 131 10.36 1.22 -14.11
C VAL A 131 10.39 1.09 -15.62
N THR A 132 9.30 1.45 -16.29
CA THR A 132 9.19 1.39 -17.74
C THR A 132 9.03 2.79 -18.30
N ILE A 133 9.90 3.16 -19.23
CA ILE A 133 9.94 4.48 -19.85
C ILE A 133 9.53 4.32 -21.31
N TYR A 134 8.36 4.85 -21.67
CA TYR A 134 7.85 4.90 -23.03
C TYR A 134 8.15 6.25 -23.66
N TYR A 135 8.41 6.25 -24.97
CA TYR A 135 8.46 7.49 -25.74
C TYR A 135 7.56 7.41 -26.97
N ALA A 136 7.01 8.56 -27.34
CA ALA A 136 6.16 8.74 -28.51
C ALA A 136 6.69 9.86 -29.41
N THR A 137 6.35 9.79 -30.69
CA THR A 137 6.66 10.81 -31.70
C THR A 137 5.37 11.50 -32.13
N LEU A 138 5.46 12.48 -33.03
CA LEU A 138 4.28 13.18 -33.54
C LEU A 138 3.32 12.26 -34.32
N GLU A 139 3.87 11.23 -34.97
CA GLU A 139 3.14 10.32 -35.87
C GLU A 139 2.68 9.04 -35.16
N GLU A 140 3.40 8.61 -34.12
CA GLU A 140 3.17 7.34 -33.43
C GLU A 140 3.06 7.55 -31.91
N GLY A 141 1.96 7.06 -31.33
CA GLY A 141 1.73 7.08 -29.88
C GLY A 141 2.63 6.10 -29.11
N PHE A 142 2.39 5.97 -27.81
CA PHE A 142 3.13 5.02 -26.97
C PHE A 142 2.92 3.57 -27.41
N SER A 143 4.00 2.81 -27.51
CA SER A 143 3.99 1.39 -27.87
C SER A 143 5.02 0.60 -27.06
N GLN A 144 4.80 -0.71 -26.92
CA GLN A 144 5.73 -1.59 -26.19
C GLN A 144 7.11 -1.69 -26.85
N ASP A 145 7.20 -1.52 -28.16
CA ASP A 145 8.46 -1.56 -28.91
C ASP A 145 9.35 -0.34 -28.66
N LYS A 146 8.81 0.72 -28.05
CA LYS A 146 9.51 2.00 -27.76
C LYS A 146 9.64 2.21 -26.26
N THR A 147 10.25 1.23 -25.60
CA THR A 147 10.41 1.20 -24.13
C THR A 147 11.87 1.09 -23.71
N LEU A 148 12.16 1.66 -22.55
CA LEU A 148 13.35 1.38 -21.76
C LEU A 148 12.89 0.83 -20.40
N GLU A 149 13.45 -0.30 -19.98
CA GLU A 149 13.08 -0.95 -18.72
C GLU A 149 14.25 -0.96 -17.75
N PHE A 150 13.95 -0.64 -16.49
CA PHE A 150 14.91 -0.65 -15.39
C PHE A 150 14.32 -1.41 -14.21
N GLN A 151 15.17 -2.10 -13.44
CA GLN A 151 14.71 -2.79 -12.24
C GLN A 151 14.30 -1.76 -11.17
N LEU A 152 13.06 -1.86 -10.65
CA LEU A 152 12.62 -0.92 -9.61
C LEU A 152 13.39 -1.16 -8.31
N GLN A 153 13.83 -0.08 -7.67
CA GLN A 153 14.44 -0.05 -6.34
C GLN A 153 13.60 0.84 -5.40
N TYR A 154 13.91 0.87 -4.10
CA TYR A 154 13.26 1.84 -3.19
C TYR A 154 13.70 3.28 -3.47
N GLN A 155 14.93 3.45 -3.95
CA GLN A 155 15.48 4.73 -4.35
C GLN A 155 16.45 4.48 -5.49
N ASP A 156 16.38 5.29 -6.53
CA ASP A 156 17.31 5.18 -7.65
C ASP A 156 17.46 6.50 -8.42
N THR A 157 18.50 6.54 -9.24
CA THR A 157 18.79 7.59 -10.21
C THR A 157 19.06 6.95 -11.57
N ILE A 158 18.10 7.07 -12.47
CA ILE A 158 18.15 6.47 -13.79
C ILE A 158 18.51 7.54 -14.82
N HIS A 159 19.61 7.30 -15.52
CA HIS A 159 20.04 8.13 -16.66
C HIS A 159 19.67 7.44 -17.97
N PHE A 160 19.01 8.16 -18.87
CA PHE A 160 18.59 7.61 -20.15
C PHE A 160 18.55 8.67 -21.25
N GLU A 161 18.57 8.22 -22.50
CA GLU A 161 18.45 9.07 -23.68
C GLU A 161 17.34 8.57 -24.58
N LEU A 162 16.64 9.51 -25.23
CA LEU A 162 15.57 9.22 -26.18
C LEU A 162 15.96 9.73 -27.59
N PRO A 163 15.36 9.18 -28.65
CA PRO A 163 15.54 9.71 -30.01
C PRO A 163 15.15 11.19 -30.12
N LYS A 164 15.79 11.91 -31.05
CA LYS A 164 15.59 13.38 -31.20
C LYS A 164 14.15 13.74 -31.57
N GLU A 165 13.50 12.86 -32.31
CA GLU A 165 12.12 12.94 -32.76
C GLU A 165 11.08 12.67 -31.66
N ALA A 166 11.49 12.25 -30.46
CA ALA A 166 10.57 12.03 -29.35
C ALA A 166 9.92 13.34 -28.88
N THR A 167 8.60 13.37 -28.90
CA THR A 167 7.78 14.53 -28.51
C THR A 167 7.13 14.34 -27.16
N SER A 168 6.89 13.10 -26.72
CA SER A 168 6.28 12.81 -25.43
C SER A 168 6.94 11.63 -24.76
N LEU A 169 6.90 11.65 -23.43
CA LEU A 169 7.52 10.67 -22.56
C LEU A 169 6.48 10.21 -21.54
N ARG A 170 6.37 8.90 -21.31
CA ARG A 170 5.57 8.31 -20.25
C ARG A 170 6.47 7.46 -19.36
N ILE A 171 6.38 7.64 -18.06
CA ILE A 171 7.15 6.90 -17.06
C ILE A 171 6.16 6.14 -16.19
N ASP A 172 6.32 4.83 -16.18
CA ASP A 172 5.56 3.92 -15.33
C ASP A 172 6.50 3.41 -14.27
N LEU A 173 6.24 3.73 -13.01
CA LEU A 173 7.16 3.39 -11.91
C LEU A 173 6.91 1.97 -11.36
N SER A 174 5.76 1.37 -11.62
CA SER A 174 5.42 -0.02 -11.29
C SER A 174 4.16 -0.46 -12.03
N GLU A 175 3.74 -1.72 -11.90
CA GLU A 175 2.40 -2.20 -12.32
C GLU A 175 1.40 -2.14 -11.15
N LEU A 176 1.91 -2.07 -9.93
CA LEU A 176 1.13 -2.03 -8.69
C LEU A 176 0.94 -0.60 -8.19
N PRO A 177 -0.04 -0.35 -7.30
CA PRO A 177 -0.11 0.88 -6.53
C PRO A 177 1.21 1.13 -5.78
N SER A 178 1.69 2.37 -5.80
CA SER A 178 2.97 2.75 -5.20
C SER A 178 2.99 4.22 -4.79
N PHE A 179 3.83 4.53 -3.80
CA PHE A 179 3.86 5.83 -3.16
C PHE A 179 5.30 6.35 -3.10
N TYR A 180 5.51 7.58 -3.55
CA TYR A 180 6.83 8.18 -3.67
C TYR A 180 6.92 9.47 -2.85
N GLN A 181 7.98 9.59 -2.07
CA GLN A 181 8.37 10.83 -1.40
C GLN A 181 8.79 11.90 -2.40
N ARG A 182 9.37 11.47 -3.52
CA ARG A 182 9.73 12.33 -4.64
C ARG A 182 9.84 11.51 -5.91
N VAL A 183 9.38 12.11 -7.00
CA VAL A 183 9.72 11.70 -8.36
C VAL A 183 10.08 12.97 -9.12
N SER A 184 11.28 13.04 -9.68
CA SER A 184 11.74 14.19 -10.44
C SER A 184 12.40 13.72 -11.72
N LEU A 185 11.99 14.32 -12.83
CA LEU A 185 12.61 14.14 -14.13
C LEU A 185 13.32 15.43 -14.50
N SER A 186 14.62 15.38 -14.81
CA SER A 186 15.38 16.55 -15.21
C SER A 186 16.14 16.33 -16.52
N THR A 187 16.42 17.42 -17.23
CA THR A 187 17.30 17.38 -18.41
C THR A 187 18.76 17.44 -18.00
N MET A 188 19.62 16.59 -18.55
CA MET A 188 21.03 16.54 -18.13
C MET A 188 21.82 17.83 -18.44
N GLY A 189 21.45 18.56 -19.50
CA GLY A 189 22.18 19.77 -19.91
C GLY A 189 21.93 21.00 -19.05
N TYR A 190 20.70 21.19 -18.58
CA TYR A 190 20.29 22.39 -17.84
C TYR A 190 19.94 22.11 -16.38
N GLN A 191 19.86 20.83 -15.99
CA GLN A 191 19.39 20.37 -14.67
C GLN A 191 18.02 20.94 -14.28
N THR A 192 17.23 21.35 -15.27
CA THR A 192 15.87 21.84 -15.05
C THR A 192 14.94 20.65 -14.86
N GLU A 193 14.23 20.64 -13.73
CA GLU A 193 13.17 19.68 -13.45
C GLU A 193 11.95 19.94 -14.36
N LEU A 194 11.44 18.88 -14.95
CA LEU A 194 10.27 18.86 -15.81
C LEU A 194 9.05 18.48 -14.97
N LEU A 195 7.97 19.23 -15.15
CA LEU A 195 6.68 18.90 -14.54
C LEU A 195 5.90 17.98 -15.48
N PRO A 196 5.21 16.96 -14.95
CA PRO A 196 4.36 16.11 -15.77
C PRO A 196 3.19 16.93 -16.31
N SER A 197 2.88 16.73 -17.60
CA SER A 197 1.67 17.26 -18.23
C SER A 197 0.44 16.46 -17.81
N PHE A 198 0.62 15.20 -17.39
CA PHE A 198 -0.44 14.35 -16.83
C PHE A 198 0.12 13.33 -15.83
N SER A 199 -0.71 12.98 -14.85
CA SER A 199 -0.49 11.90 -13.89
C SER A 199 -1.83 11.24 -13.58
N ASN A 200 -1.86 9.92 -13.44
CA ASN A 200 -3.02 9.23 -12.86
C ASN A 200 -2.94 9.08 -11.32
N GLY A 201 -1.83 9.50 -10.72
CA GLY A 201 -1.65 9.63 -9.28
C GLY A 201 -1.81 11.07 -8.78
N ASP A 202 -2.05 11.21 -7.48
CA ASP A 202 -2.14 12.52 -6.81
C ASP A 202 -0.75 13.08 -6.54
N ILE A 203 -0.48 14.30 -7.02
CA ILE A 203 0.77 15.03 -6.73
C ILE A 203 0.50 16.03 -5.61
N ILE A 204 1.12 15.82 -4.45
CA ILE A 204 0.90 16.61 -3.22
C ILE A 204 2.25 17.14 -2.74
N GLY A 205 2.55 18.40 -3.08
CA GLY A 205 3.89 18.94 -2.85
C GLY A 205 4.91 18.14 -3.65
N ASN A 206 5.83 17.46 -2.95
CA ASN A 206 6.83 16.59 -3.58
C ASN A 206 6.35 15.13 -3.72
N TYR A 207 5.26 14.76 -3.05
CA TYR A 207 4.78 13.39 -3.03
C TYR A 207 4.03 13.05 -4.31
N VAL A 208 4.21 11.82 -4.75
CA VAL A 208 3.43 11.24 -5.86
C VAL A 208 2.78 9.96 -5.36
N MET A 209 1.45 9.96 -5.31
CA MET A 209 0.65 8.92 -4.67
C MET A 209 -0.22 8.18 -5.71
N PHE A 210 0.17 6.97 -6.07
CA PHE A 210 -0.61 6.12 -6.98
C PHE A 210 -1.41 5.10 -6.19
N ARG A 211 -2.70 5.37 -6.04
CA ARG A 211 -3.64 4.51 -5.29
C ARG A 211 -4.11 3.30 -6.08
N ASP A 212 -4.12 3.44 -7.41
CA ASP A 212 -4.53 2.42 -8.36
C ASP A 212 -3.31 1.80 -9.05
N SER A 213 -3.51 0.63 -9.67
CA SER A 213 -2.50 -0.05 -10.48
C SER A 213 -2.15 0.76 -11.74
N ASP A 214 -1.04 0.39 -12.39
CA ASP A 214 -0.52 1.06 -13.60
C ASP A 214 -0.26 2.57 -13.38
N PRO A 215 0.60 2.94 -12.41
CA PRO A 215 1.03 4.33 -12.19
C PRO A 215 1.71 4.93 -13.42
N GLN A 216 1.29 6.13 -13.82
CA GLN A 216 1.76 6.80 -15.03
C GLN A 216 2.04 8.28 -14.79
N LEU A 217 3.20 8.73 -15.25
CA LEU A 217 3.57 10.14 -15.39
C LEU A 217 3.87 10.44 -16.84
N ILE A 218 3.19 11.42 -17.43
CA ILE A 218 3.38 11.82 -18.82
C ILE A 218 3.97 13.22 -18.86
N TYR A 219 4.95 13.41 -19.73
CA TYR A 219 5.67 14.67 -19.94
C TYR A 219 5.61 15.06 -21.42
N ASP A 220 5.35 16.34 -21.68
CA ASP A 220 5.59 16.95 -22.99
C ASP A 220 7.06 17.37 -23.08
N ILE A 221 7.79 16.76 -24.01
CA ILE A 221 9.21 17.04 -24.25
C ILE A 221 9.44 17.63 -25.64
N SER A 222 8.38 17.98 -26.37
CA SER A 222 8.43 18.43 -27.77
C SER A 222 9.35 19.65 -27.98
N ILE A 223 9.34 20.59 -27.03
CA ILE A 223 10.13 21.83 -27.08
C ILE A 223 11.60 21.65 -26.67
N LEU A 224 11.99 20.46 -26.20
CA LEU A 224 13.34 20.23 -25.70
C LEU A 224 14.29 19.82 -26.82
N ASN A 225 15.39 20.56 -26.97
CA ASN A 225 16.43 20.27 -27.96
C ASN A 225 17.30 19.06 -27.57
N GLN A 226 17.52 18.84 -26.27
CA GLN A 226 18.28 17.71 -25.75
C GLN A 226 17.32 16.67 -25.18
N LYS A 227 17.55 15.40 -25.51
CA LYS A 227 16.72 14.26 -25.12
C LYS A 227 17.46 13.30 -24.17
N SER A 228 18.33 13.86 -23.33
CA SER A 228 19.07 13.13 -22.29
C SER A 228 18.50 13.54 -20.94
N PHE A 229 18.05 12.56 -20.16
CA PHE A 229 17.25 12.77 -18.95
C PHE A 229 17.84 12.05 -17.76
N THR A 230 17.54 12.58 -16.57
CA THR A 230 17.78 11.92 -15.29
C THR A 230 16.46 11.83 -14.55
N LEU A 231 16.02 10.60 -14.27
CA LEU A 231 14.88 10.28 -13.43
C LEU A 231 15.39 9.92 -12.04
N GLU A 232 14.99 10.67 -11.04
CA GLU A 232 15.25 10.39 -9.63
C GLU A 232 13.93 10.09 -8.93
N TYR A 233 13.92 9.04 -8.10
CA TYR A 233 12.76 8.74 -7.29
C TYR A 233 13.15 8.14 -5.94
N VAL A 234 12.30 8.39 -4.94
CA VAL A 234 12.40 7.83 -3.60
C VAL A 234 11.02 7.35 -3.19
N MET A 235 10.87 6.05 -2.94
CA MET A 235 9.64 5.44 -2.46
C MET A 235 9.45 5.71 -0.96
N PHE A 236 8.20 5.75 -0.52
CA PHE A 236 7.93 5.64 0.91
C PHE A 236 8.25 4.23 1.40
N ASN A 237 8.71 4.11 2.66
CA ASN A 237 8.67 2.84 3.36
C ASN A 237 7.22 2.52 3.71
N VAL A 238 6.67 1.47 3.10
CA VAL A 238 5.30 1.01 3.32
C VAL A 238 5.23 -0.26 4.13
N ASP A 239 6.37 -0.76 4.59
CA ASP A 239 6.53 -2.14 5.03
C ASP A 239 6.86 -2.25 6.52
N ASP A 240 7.71 -1.35 7.03
CA ASP A 240 8.15 -1.40 8.43
C ASP A 240 7.52 -0.27 9.26
N ILE A 241 6.44 -0.60 9.98
CA ILE A 241 5.73 0.31 10.87
C ILE A 241 6.59 0.87 12.01
N ASN A 242 7.67 0.17 12.39
CA ASN A 242 8.52 0.58 13.49
C ASN A 242 9.55 1.63 13.06
N ARG A 243 9.90 1.69 11.78
CA ARG A 243 10.81 2.73 11.27
C ARG A 243 10.14 4.10 11.22
N GLU A 244 10.95 5.15 11.30
CA GLU A 244 10.48 6.55 11.28
C GLU A 244 10.04 7.01 9.89
N ASP A 245 10.63 6.44 8.84
CA ASP A 245 10.30 6.71 7.44
C ASP A 245 9.03 5.98 6.95
N TYR A 246 8.35 5.25 7.84
CA TYR A 246 7.09 4.59 7.53
C TYR A 246 6.02 5.61 7.07
N ILE A 247 5.37 5.33 5.94
CA ILE A 247 4.44 6.25 5.28
C ILE A 247 3.40 6.83 6.24
N ALA A 248 2.79 6.01 7.10
CA ALA A 248 1.74 6.50 7.99
C ALA A 248 2.28 7.44 9.07
N LYS A 249 3.52 7.24 9.54
CA LYS A 249 4.16 8.16 10.50
C LYS A 249 4.48 9.50 9.83
N VAL A 250 5.10 9.46 8.66
CA VAL A 250 5.43 10.67 7.88
C VAL A 250 4.16 11.46 7.55
N LEU A 251 3.14 10.80 6.98
CA LEU A 251 1.88 11.46 6.63
C LEU A 251 1.12 11.97 7.87
N SER A 252 1.17 11.26 9.00
CA SER A 252 0.54 11.74 10.25
C SER A 252 1.22 13.01 10.78
N GLN A 253 2.55 13.11 10.66
CA GLN A 253 3.29 14.31 11.04
C GLN A 253 2.92 15.49 10.12
N ASP A 254 2.90 15.27 8.80
CA ASP A 254 2.53 16.29 7.82
C ASP A 254 1.09 16.76 8.00
N LEU A 255 0.15 15.83 8.19
CA LEU A 255 -1.25 16.16 8.47
C LEU A 255 -1.39 16.98 9.76
N SER A 256 -0.65 16.63 10.81
CA SER A 256 -0.64 17.39 12.06
C SER A 256 -0.12 18.81 11.86
N HIS A 257 0.94 18.97 11.07
CA HIS A 257 1.51 20.27 10.72
C HIS A 257 0.52 21.12 9.92
N LEU A 258 -0.03 20.57 8.83
CA LEU A 258 -1.04 21.25 8.00
C LEU A 258 -2.27 21.64 8.83
N GLN A 259 -2.72 20.80 9.75
CA GLN A 259 -3.85 21.12 10.61
C GLN A 259 -3.55 22.28 11.59
N LYS A 260 -2.29 22.43 12.04
CA LYS A 260 -1.88 23.60 12.84
C LYS A 260 -1.89 24.87 11.98
N GLU A 261 -1.29 24.82 10.80
CA GLU A 261 -1.22 25.96 9.88
C GLU A 261 -2.63 26.42 9.45
N VAL A 262 -3.54 25.49 9.14
CA VAL A 262 -4.94 25.81 8.83
C VAL A 262 -5.64 26.51 10.00
N ARG A 263 -5.36 26.10 11.25
CA ARG A 263 -5.92 26.76 12.44
C ARG A 263 -5.38 28.18 12.61
N GLU A 264 -4.09 28.38 12.39
CA GLU A 264 -3.45 29.69 12.47
C GLU A 264 -3.97 30.64 11.38
N LEU A 265 -4.06 30.17 10.13
CA LEU A 265 -4.66 30.92 9.03
C LEU A 265 -6.13 31.29 9.31
N GLY A 266 -6.88 30.37 9.93
CA GLY A 266 -8.23 30.64 10.42
C GLY A 266 -8.28 31.81 11.40
N ALA A 267 -7.36 31.86 12.36
CA ALA A 267 -7.26 32.96 13.32
C ALA A 267 -6.88 34.29 12.66
N TYR A 268 -5.94 34.27 11.70
CA TYR A 268 -5.58 35.45 10.91
C TYR A 268 -6.76 35.99 10.09
N ARG A 269 -7.55 35.10 9.49
CA ARG A 269 -8.74 35.49 8.72
C ARG A 269 -9.77 36.23 9.57
N VAL A 270 -9.97 35.81 10.82
CA VAL A 270 -10.85 36.49 11.78
C VAL A 270 -10.32 37.88 12.13
N LYS A 271 -9.03 38.00 12.49
CA LYS A 271 -8.40 39.29 12.79
C LYS A 271 -8.44 40.24 11.61
N PHE A 272 -8.12 39.74 10.41
CA PHE A 272 -8.17 40.54 9.17
C PHE A 272 -9.56 41.11 8.93
N LYS A 273 -10.62 40.31 9.15
CA LYS A 273 -12.00 40.78 9.05
C LYS A 273 -12.31 41.89 10.06
N GLN A 274 -11.93 41.71 11.32
CA GLN A 274 -12.13 42.73 12.38
C GLN A 274 -11.46 44.06 12.03
N VAL A 275 -10.17 44.01 11.65
CA VAL A 275 -9.42 45.22 11.26
C VAL A 275 -10.04 45.88 10.02
N ASN A 276 -10.52 45.09 9.06
CA ASN A 276 -11.18 45.63 7.89
C ASN A 276 -12.51 46.33 8.24
N ASP A 277 -13.29 45.76 9.16
CA ASP A 277 -14.55 46.35 9.65
C ASP A 277 -14.30 47.66 10.42
N GLU A 278 -13.27 47.69 11.28
CA GLU A 278 -12.81 48.91 11.96
C GLU A 278 -12.37 49.99 10.96
N ARG A 279 -11.58 49.61 9.95
CA ARG A 279 -11.16 50.51 8.87
C ARG A 279 -12.37 51.12 8.16
N HIS A 280 -13.40 50.33 7.87
CA HIS A 280 -14.64 50.82 7.27
C HIS A 280 -15.44 51.73 8.20
N TYR A 281 -15.40 51.50 9.51
CA TYR A 281 -15.98 52.39 10.50
C TYR A 281 -15.25 53.75 10.51
N TYR A 282 -13.94 53.76 10.69
CA TYR A 282 -13.14 55.00 10.73
C TYR A 282 -13.21 55.78 9.41
N LYS A 283 -13.26 55.10 8.27
CA LYS A 283 -13.48 55.77 6.98
C LYS A 283 -14.79 56.56 6.95
N ARG A 284 -15.88 55.98 7.45
CA ARG A 284 -17.20 56.66 7.53
C ARG A 284 -17.18 57.84 8.50
N GLU A 285 -16.54 57.69 9.65
CA GLU A 285 -16.41 58.79 10.62
C GLU A 285 -15.56 59.93 10.06
N LEU A 286 -14.47 59.61 9.36
CA LEU A 286 -13.65 60.61 8.68
C LEU A 286 -14.44 61.36 7.61
N GLU A 287 -15.21 60.64 6.78
CA GLU A 287 -16.09 61.25 5.77
C GLU A 287 -17.12 62.21 6.41
N LYS A 288 -17.75 61.80 7.51
CA LYS A 288 -18.67 62.67 8.27
C LYS A 288 -17.97 63.91 8.83
N MET A 289 -16.78 63.75 9.41
CA MET A 289 -16.00 64.87 9.92
C MET A 289 -15.60 65.85 8.82
N VAL A 290 -15.19 65.35 7.64
CA VAL A 290 -14.88 66.19 6.48
C VAL A 290 -16.12 66.98 6.04
N VAL A 291 -17.29 66.34 5.98
CA VAL A 291 -18.56 67.02 5.66
C VAL A 291 -18.90 68.09 6.70
N ALA A 292 -18.79 67.77 7.99
CA ALA A 292 -19.07 68.72 9.08
C ALA A 292 -18.07 69.90 9.08
N TYR A 293 -16.78 69.63 8.88
CA TYR A 293 -15.76 70.65 8.75
C TYR A 293 -16.02 71.58 7.56
N ASN A 294 -16.33 71.00 6.39
CA ASN A 294 -16.62 71.77 5.19
C ASN A 294 -17.89 72.62 5.35
N SER A 295 -18.94 72.10 6.01
CA SER A 295 -20.17 72.84 6.25
C SER A 295 -19.96 74.08 7.14
N VAL A 296 -19.04 74.00 8.12
CA VAL A 296 -18.67 75.14 8.97
C VAL A 296 -17.81 76.13 8.22
N THR A 297 -16.69 75.67 7.62
CA THR A 297 -15.69 76.56 7.00
C THR A 297 -16.20 77.30 5.76
N HIS A 298 -17.11 76.68 5.01
CA HIS A 298 -17.76 77.29 3.84
C HIS A 298 -19.07 78.01 4.20
N SER A 299 -19.48 78.01 5.47
CA SER A 299 -20.68 78.76 5.89
C SER A 299 -20.42 80.26 5.86
N ARG A 300 -21.43 81.04 5.45
CA ARG A 300 -21.38 82.51 5.46
C ARG A 300 -20.98 83.08 6.83
N ARG A 301 -21.38 82.43 7.93
CA ARG A 301 -21.04 82.81 9.31
C ARG A 301 -19.55 82.66 9.65
N TRP A 302 -18.82 81.78 8.96
CA TRP A 302 -17.38 81.64 9.12
C TRP A 302 -16.61 82.45 8.08
N THR A 303 -17.03 82.41 6.81
CA THR A 303 -16.29 83.04 5.70
C THR A 303 -16.32 84.57 5.77
N ILE A 304 -17.45 85.18 6.14
CA ILE A 304 -17.59 86.65 6.19
C ILE A 304 -16.73 87.26 7.32
N PRO A 305 -16.80 86.80 8.59
CA PRO A 305 -15.92 87.31 9.64
C PRO A 305 -14.44 87.04 9.36
N THR A 306 -14.10 85.87 8.81
CA THR A 306 -12.71 85.54 8.45
C THR A 306 -12.16 86.46 7.37
N ALA A 307 -12.96 86.79 6.35
CA ALA A 307 -12.57 87.75 5.30
C ALA A 307 -12.37 89.16 5.88
N ILE A 308 -13.25 89.60 6.79
CA ILE A 308 -13.13 90.88 7.50
C ILE A 308 -11.85 90.91 8.36
N ILE A 309 -11.59 89.88 9.17
CA ILE A 309 -10.39 89.77 10.00
C ILE A 309 -9.13 89.77 9.13
N ASN A 310 -9.10 88.98 8.05
CA ASN A 310 -7.96 88.97 7.12
C ASN A 310 -7.74 90.31 6.42
N PHE A 311 -8.80 91.07 6.13
CA PHE A 311 -8.70 92.43 5.60
C PHE A 311 -8.04 93.38 6.62
N PHE A 312 -8.39 93.29 7.90
CA PHE A 312 -7.75 94.08 8.96
C PHE A 312 -6.32 93.62 9.28
N ARG A 313 -6.00 92.34 9.08
CA ARG A 313 -4.67 91.74 9.34
C ARG A 313 -3.66 91.97 8.20
N ARG A 314 -4.12 92.46 7.05
CA ARG A 314 -3.30 92.77 5.85
C ARG A 314 -2.96 94.27 5.74
N LYS A 315 -3.13 95.04 6.80
CA LYS A 315 -2.53 96.38 6.97
C LYS A 315 -1.26 96.27 7.81
#